data_AF-A0A7C6P1Y6-F1
#
_entry.id   AF-A0A7C6P1Y6-F1
#
_cell.length_a   1.000
_cell.length_b   1.000
_cell.length_c   1.000
_cell.angle_alpha   90.00
_cell.angle_beta   90.00
_cell.angle_gamma   90.00
#
_symmetry.space_group_name_H-M   'P 1'
#
loop_
_entity.id
_entity.type
_entity.pdbx_description
1 polymer ?
#
loop_
_entity_poly.entity_id
_entity_poly.type
_entity_poly.pdbx_seq_one_letter_code
_entity_poly.pdbx_strand_id
1 'polypeptide(L)'
;MNKEISKIIQEFKKDKEISAFIKKHKLSDEDILNNFGTFFDIYNHHQLLKENMQKYIEEYGNNTVELDYTDGKISLVSAPLQGEGTGLLEFMYYDFEPETGELYKNDARMMVLTKVAQFIQNYQEKKYTKGLYIYGSYGVGKTYIAMHLAQIISKTEKVLFVFFPDLVRNLKTSFQESNTEQLILKIKQAPVLVLDDFGVSSLTPFVRDDALVAILQYRMTMNLPVIFTSNSSLSEIRKELVASADIAGNRLYTRIKEMVDEVKLDDKNYRLR
;
A
#
# COMPACT_ATOMS: atom_id res chain seq x y z
N MET A 1 -19.98 -11.80 38.33
CA MET A 1 -18.92 -12.18 37.35
C MET A 1 -17.66 -12.55 38.13
N ASN A 2 -17.07 -13.73 37.88
CA ASN A 2 -15.81 -14.16 38.51
C ASN A 2 -14.70 -13.15 38.17
N LYS A 3 -13.88 -12.75 39.15
CA LYS A 3 -12.77 -11.77 38.96
C LYS A 3 -11.80 -12.20 37.86
N GLU A 4 -11.59 -13.49 37.67
CA GLU A 4 -10.71 -14.03 36.62
C GLU A 4 -11.31 -13.86 35.22
N ILE A 5 -12.61 -14.14 35.06
CA ILE A 5 -13.34 -13.96 33.80
C ILE A 5 -13.36 -12.48 33.40
N SER A 6 -13.59 -11.58 34.37
CA SER A 6 -13.53 -10.14 34.12
C SER A 6 -12.17 -9.70 33.59
N LYS A 7 -11.07 -10.29 34.07
CA LYS A 7 -9.71 -9.97 33.61
C LYS A 7 -9.50 -10.42 32.17
N ILE A 8 -9.97 -11.61 31.79
CA ILE A 8 -9.86 -12.13 30.42
C ILE A 8 -10.67 -11.26 29.44
N ILE A 9 -11.89 -10.86 29.80
CA ILE A 9 -12.70 -9.93 28.99
C ILE A 9 -11.98 -8.60 28.75
N GLN A 10 -11.23 -8.10 29.74
CA GLN A 10 -10.41 -6.91 29.55
C GLN A 10 -9.24 -7.15 28.58
N GLU A 11 -8.64 -8.35 28.56
CA GLU A 11 -7.63 -8.70 27.56
C GLU A 11 -8.22 -8.77 26.15
N PHE A 12 -9.42 -9.33 25.97
CA PHE A 12 -10.12 -9.32 24.67
C PHE A 12 -10.32 -7.89 24.15
N LYS A 13 -10.71 -6.96 25.02
CA LYS A 13 -10.95 -5.55 24.67
C LYS A 13 -9.68 -4.78 24.30
N LYS A 14 -8.49 -5.27 24.67
CA LYS A 14 -7.21 -4.70 24.25
C LYS A 14 -6.81 -5.15 22.85
N ASP A 15 -7.32 -6.29 22.37
CA ASP A 15 -7.08 -6.73 21.01
C ASP A 15 -7.81 -5.82 20.01
N LYS A 16 -7.08 -5.36 18.99
CA LYS A 16 -7.54 -4.29 18.08
C LYS A 16 -8.77 -4.70 17.28
N GLU A 17 -8.79 -5.92 16.76
CA GLU A 17 -9.87 -6.41 15.90
C GLU A 17 -11.11 -6.77 16.72
N ILE A 18 -10.92 -7.46 17.84
CA ILE A 18 -12.00 -7.77 18.78
C ILE A 18 -12.63 -6.47 19.31
N SER A 19 -11.82 -5.48 19.69
CA SER A 19 -12.30 -4.17 20.15
C SER A 19 -13.08 -3.41 19.07
N ALA A 20 -12.64 -3.48 17.81
CA ALA A 20 -13.36 -2.87 16.69
C ALA A 20 -14.72 -3.56 16.45
N PHE A 21 -14.75 -4.89 16.50
CA PHE A 21 -15.98 -5.68 16.35
C PHE A 21 -16.99 -5.37 17.47
N ILE A 22 -16.55 -5.35 18.73
CA ILE A 22 -17.37 -4.99 19.90
C ILE A 22 -17.98 -3.59 19.72
N LYS A 23 -17.18 -2.60 19.30
CA LYS A 23 -17.66 -1.23 19.08
C LYS A 23 -18.66 -1.13 17.92
N LYS A 24 -18.37 -1.82 16.80
CA LYS A 24 -19.21 -1.82 15.60
C LYS A 24 -20.60 -2.38 15.90
N HIS A 25 -20.67 -3.47 16.65
CA HIS A 25 -21.92 -4.17 16.97
C HIS A 25 -22.52 -3.77 18.33
N LYS A 26 -21.89 -2.80 19.02
CA LYS A 26 -22.33 -2.26 20.33
C LYS A 26 -22.54 -3.36 21.39
N LEU A 27 -21.64 -4.34 21.41
CA LEU A 27 -21.74 -5.49 22.31
C LEU A 27 -21.42 -5.10 23.75
N SER A 28 -22.24 -5.58 24.68
CA SER A 28 -22.02 -5.44 26.13
C SER A 28 -21.09 -6.51 26.67
N ASP A 29 -20.63 -6.35 27.91
CA ASP A 29 -19.83 -7.37 28.61
C ASP A 29 -20.63 -8.67 28.80
N GLU A 30 -21.96 -8.57 28.88
CA GLU A 30 -22.85 -9.73 28.96
C GLU A 30 -22.91 -10.47 27.60
N ASP A 31 -22.92 -9.75 26.48
CA ASP A 31 -22.87 -10.36 25.14
C ASP A 31 -21.55 -11.09 24.90
N ILE A 32 -20.43 -10.48 25.34
CA ILE A 32 -19.11 -11.11 25.27
C ILE A 32 -19.08 -12.36 26.15
N LEU A 33 -19.65 -12.30 27.36
CA LEU A 33 -19.72 -13.44 28.27
C LEU A 33 -20.57 -14.58 27.71
N ASN A 34 -21.73 -14.26 27.10
CA ASN A 34 -22.60 -15.25 26.47
C ASN A 34 -21.95 -15.92 25.24
N ASN A 35 -20.97 -15.27 24.62
CA ASN A 35 -20.21 -15.78 23.47
C ASN A 35 -18.72 -16.01 23.82
N PHE A 36 -18.42 -16.28 25.09
CA PHE A 36 -17.05 -16.28 25.60
C PHE A 36 -16.13 -17.23 24.84
N GLY A 37 -16.61 -18.42 24.46
CA GLY A 37 -15.84 -19.40 23.68
C GLY A 37 -15.36 -18.81 22.35
N THR A 38 -16.28 -18.24 21.57
CA THR A 38 -15.96 -17.59 20.29
C THR A 38 -14.91 -16.49 20.44
N PHE A 39 -15.05 -15.62 21.45
CA PHE A 39 -14.09 -14.55 21.73
C PHE A 39 -12.73 -15.05 22.22
N PHE A 40 -12.73 -16.14 23.00
CA PHE A 40 -11.51 -16.77 23.47
C PHE A 40 -10.74 -17.43 22.33
N ASP A 41 -11.44 -18.14 21.44
CA ASP A 41 -10.84 -18.80 20.29
C ASP A 41 -10.18 -17.78 19.36
N ILE A 42 -10.89 -16.75 18.90
CA ILE A 42 -10.30 -15.70 18.06
C ILE A 42 -9.14 -14.99 18.75
N TYR A 43 -9.23 -14.74 20.06
CA TYR A 43 -8.14 -14.13 20.81
C TYR A 43 -6.88 -15.00 20.79
N ASN A 44 -7.00 -16.32 20.97
CA ASN A 44 -5.88 -17.25 20.89
C ASN A 44 -5.29 -17.33 19.48
N HIS A 45 -6.14 -17.33 18.44
CA HIS A 45 -5.68 -17.23 17.05
C HIS A 45 -4.83 -15.95 16.84
N HIS A 46 -5.28 -14.80 17.34
CA HIS A 46 -4.52 -13.54 17.26
C HIS A 46 -3.20 -13.58 18.03
N GLN A 47 -3.14 -14.24 19.21
CA GLN A 47 -1.89 -14.38 19.95
C GLN A 47 -0.91 -15.28 19.19
N LEU A 48 -1.37 -16.43 18.68
CA LEU A 48 -0.50 -17.37 17.98
C LEU A 48 0.04 -16.80 16.67
N LEU A 49 -0.76 -16.03 15.91
CA LEU A 49 -0.29 -15.30 14.74
C LEU A 49 0.86 -14.34 15.10
N LYS A 50 0.66 -13.52 16.16
CA LYS A 50 1.66 -12.56 16.64
C LYS A 50 2.94 -13.23 17.18
N GLU A 51 2.82 -14.40 17.78
CA GLU A 51 3.94 -15.12 18.39
C GLU A 51 4.74 -15.94 17.36
N ASN A 52 4.04 -16.70 16.51
CA ASN A 52 4.67 -17.64 15.59
C ASN A 52 3.75 -18.01 14.41
N MET A 53 3.82 -17.20 13.34
CA MET A 53 3.11 -17.45 12.08
C MET A 53 3.36 -18.86 11.50
N GLN A 54 4.58 -19.37 11.57
CA GLN A 54 4.89 -20.66 10.95
C GLN A 54 4.18 -21.81 11.66
N LYS A 55 4.19 -21.79 12.99
CA LYS A 55 3.42 -22.74 13.81
C LYS A 55 1.91 -22.59 13.57
N TYR A 56 1.42 -21.36 13.39
CA TYR A 56 0.02 -21.13 13.06
C TYR A 56 -0.35 -21.82 11.73
N ILE A 57 0.44 -21.62 10.68
CA ILE A 57 0.19 -22.23 9.35
C ILE A 57 0.24 -23.75 9.42
N GLU A 58 1.10 -24.33 10.25
CA GLU A 58 1.15 -25.78 10.48
C GLU A 58 -0.15 -26.31 11.12
N GLU A 59 -0.75 -25.56 12.05
CA GLU A 59 -1.96 -25.96 12.78
C GLU A 59 -3.27 -25.67 12.01
N TYR A 60 -3.33 -24.54 11.29
CA TYR A 60 -4.58 -24.01 10.72
C TYR A 60 -4.53 -23.83 9.19
N GLY A 61 -3.40 -24.13 8.55
CA GLY A 61 -3.20 -23.93 7.11
C GLY A 61 -3.16 -22.45 6.72
N ASN A 62 -3.46 -22.17 5.45
CA ASN A 62 -3.51 -20.81 4.89
C ASN A 62 -4.84 -20.09 5.13
N ASN A 63 -5.57 -20.44 6.19
CA ASN A 63 -6.82 -19.77 6.57
C ASN A 63 -6.71 -19.20 7.99
N THR A 64 -7.27 -18.01 8.19
CA THR A 64 -7.55 -17.44 9.50
C THR A 64 -9.03 -17.57 9.84
N VAL A 65 -9.40 -17.21 11.06
CA VAL A 65 -10.79 -17.05 11.49
C VAL A 65 -11.07 -15.59 11.77
N GLU A 66 -12.30 -15.14 11.49
CA GLU A 66 -12.77 -13.79 11.77
C GLU A 66 -14.11 -13.84 12.51
N LEU A 67 -14.41 -12.80 13.29
CA LEU A 67 -15.71 -12.65 13.94
C LEU A 67 -16.76 -12.18 12.93
N ASP A 68 -17.85 -12.94 12.84
CA ASP A 68 -19.04 -12.57 12.07
C ASP A 68 -20.22 -12.24 12.99
N TYR A 69 -21.07 -11.32 12.55
CA TYR A 69 -22.31 -10.96 13.22
C TYR A 69 -23.48 -10.96 12.24
N THR A 70 -24.15 -12.11 12.14
CA THR A 70 -25.27 -12.33 11.23
C THR A 70 -26.50 -12.75 12.03
N ASP A 71 -27.64 -12.12 11.76
CA ASP A 71 -28.93 -12.42 12.39
C ASP A 71 -28.90 -12.44 13.94
N GLY A 72 -28.11 -11.54 14.54
CA GLY A 72 -27.99 -11.43 15.99
C GLY A 72 -27.12 -12.49 16.66
N LYS A 73 -26.38 -13.29 15.87
CA LYS A 73 -25.47 -14.33 16.36
C LYS A 73 -24.03 -13.96 16.07
N ILE A 74 -23.14 -14.24 17.03
CA ILE A 74 -21.70 -14.10 16.88
C ILE A 74 -21.12 -15.47 16.55
N SER A 75 -20.40 -15.58 15.43
CA SER A 75 -19.72 -16.81 15.02
C SER A 75 -18.32 -16.55 14.51
N LEU A 76 -17.52 -17.60 14.37
CA LEU A 76 -16.27 -17.55 13.63
C LEU A 76 -16.51 -18.00 12.20
N VAL A 77 -15.96 -17.25 11.25
CA VAL A 77 -15.96 -17.61 9.83
C VAL A 77 -14.52 -17.77 9.37
N SER A 78 -14.28 -18.79 8.55
CA SER A 78 -12.96 -18.97 7.91
C SER A 78 -12.77 -17.86 6.89
N ALA A 79 -11.65 -17.17 6.99
CA ALA A 79 -11.16 -16.24 5.99
C ALA A 79 -9.79 -16.74 5.49
N PRO A 80 -9.41 -16.48 4.24
CA PRO A 80 -8.04 -16.75 3.81
C PRO A 80 -7.08 -15.97 4.72
N LEU A 81 -6.01 -16.63 5.15
CA LEU A 81 -4.95 -16.03 5.95
C LEU A 81 -4.26 -15.00 5.06
N GLN A 82 -4.72 -13.76 5.16
CA GLN A 82 -4.07 -12.67 4.47
C GLN A 82 -2.71 -12.53 5.14
N GLY A 83 -1.64 -12.90 4.42
CA GLY A 83 -0.29 -12.90 4.96
C GLY A 83 -0.01 -11.58 5.69
N GLU A 84 0.56 -11.65 6.89
CA GLU A 84 0.96 -10.46 7.65
C GLU A 84 1.72 -9.51 6.71
N GLY A 85 1.02 -8.45 6.28
CA GLY A 85 1.48 -7.56 5.22
C GLY A 85 0.38 -6.94 4.35
N THR A 86 -0.85 -7.47 4.30
CA THR A 86 -1.90 -6.90 3.42
C THR A 86 -2.65 -5.71 4.02
N GLY A 87 -2.91 -5.69 5.34
CA GLY A 87 -3.64 -4.57 5.97
C GLY A 87 -2.89 -3.23 5.92
N LEU A 88 -1.60 -3.26 5.61
CA LEU A 88 -0.76 -2.07 5.42
C LEU A 88 -0.49 -1.77 3.95
N LEU A 89 -0.75 -2.70 3.03
CA LEU A 89 -0.69 -2.46 1.57
C LEU A 89 -2.08 -2.13 1.07
N GLU A 90 -2.35 -0.85 0.89
CA GLU A 90 -3.64 -0.38 0.39
C GLU A 90 -3.55 -0.10 -1.12
N PHE A 91 -4.42 -0.74 -1.89
CA PHE A 91 -4.57 -0.47 -3.32
C PHE A 91 -5.65 0.57 -3.59
N MET A 92 -5.35 1.50 -4.50
CA MET A 92 -6.29 2.48 -5.00
C MET A 92 -6.40 2.39 -6.52
N TYR A 93 -7.65 2.32 -7.00
CA TYR A 93 -8.00 2.23 -8.41
C TYR A 93 -7.43 0.97 -9.11
N TYR A 94 -7.33 -0.13 -8.37
CA TYR A 94 -7.11 -1.47 -8.93
C TYR A 94 -8.38 -2.28 -8.77
N ASP A 95 -8.88 -2.83 -9.89
CA ASP A 95 -10.04 -3.73 -9.90
C ASP A 95 -9.64 -5.21 -9.70
N PHE A 96 -8.36 -5.48 -9.50
CA PHE A 96 -7.83 -6.82 -9.31
C PHE A 96 -6.74 -6.82 -8.23
N GLU A 97 -6.70 -7.90 -7.45
CA GLU A 97 -5.55 -8.16 -6.60
C GLU A 97 -4.36 -8.58 -7.46
N PRO A 98 -3.18 -7.96 -7.28
CA PRO A 98 -2.03 -8.27 -8.09
C PRO A 98 -1.49 -9.68 -7.79
N GLU A 99 -1.25 -10.46 -8.84
CA GLU A 99 -0.67 -11.79 -8.73
C GLU A 99 0.68 -11.76 -8.00
N THR A 100 0.79 -12.55 -6.93
CA THR A 100 2.02 -12.73 -6.18
C THR A 100 2.81 -13.90 -6.77
N GLY A 101 4.10 -13.72 -6.98
CA GLY A 101 4.97 -14.77 -7.51
C GLY A 101 6.42 -14.49 -7.16
N GLU A 102 7.37 -15.16 -7.81
CA GLU A 102 8.79 -14.84 -7.62
C GLU A 102 9.27 -13.80 -8.63
N LEU A 103 10.13 -12.88 -8.18
CA LEU A 103 10.83 -11.99 -9.09
C LEU A 103 11.77 -12.79 -10.01
N TYR A 104 11.49 -12.74 -11.31
CA TYR A 104 12.41 -13.23 -12.33
C TYR A 104 13.76 -12.51 -12.24
N LYS A 105 14.85 -13.29 -12.20
CA LYS A 105 16.23 -12.79 -12.15
C LYS A 105 16.91 -13.08 -13.48
N ASN A 106 17.42 -12.03 -14.12
CA ASN A 106 18.25 -12.09 -15.32
C ASN A 106 19.13 -10.84 -15.36
N ASP A 107 20.10 -10.80 -16.27
CA ASP A 107 21.05 -9.68 -16.40
C ASP A 107 20.34 -8.34 -16.64
N ALA A 108 19.28 -8.35 -17.46
CA ALA A 108 18.45 -7.18 -17.75
C ALA A 108 17.79 -6.56 -16.50
N ARG A 109 17.49 -7.39 -15.49
CA ARG A 109 16.83 -6.98 -14.24
C ARG A 109 17.80 -6.70 -13.10
N MET A 110 19.07 -7.09 -13.20
CA MET A 110 20.03 -6.99 -12.08
C MET A 110 20.15 -5.56 -11.52
N MET A 111 20.20 -4.54 -12.38
CA MET A 111 20.31 -3.15 -11.94
C MET A 111 19.08 -2.70 -11.16
N VAL A 112 17.86 -2.94 -11.67
CA VAL A 112 16.63 -2.56 -10.97
C VAL A 112 16.43 -3.35 -9.69
N LEU A 113 16.74 -4.65 -9.68
CA LEU A 113 16.64 -5.49 -8.49
C LEU A 113 17.63 -5.03 -7.40
N THR A 114 18.84 -4.62 -7.81
CA THR A 114 19.83 -4.06 -6.87
C THR A 114 19.34 -2.76 -6.26
N LYS A 115 18.79 -1.84 -7.06
CA LYS A 115 18.21 -0.57 -6.56
C LYS A 115 17.01 -0.80 -5.63
N VAL A 116 16.15 -1.76 -5.96
CA VAL A 116 15.01 -2.17 -5.10
C VAL A 116 15.52 -2.74 -3.77
N ALA A 117 16.50 -3.64 -3.79
CA ALA A 117 17.07 -4.21 -2.58
C ALA A 117 17.73 -3.13 -1.70
N GLN A 118 18.50 -2.21 -2.30
CA GLN A 118 19.11 -1.09 -1.60
C GLN A 118 18.06 -0.15 -0.96
N PHE A 119 16.99 0.16 -1.70
CA PHE A 119 15.89 0.96 -1.16
C PHE A 119 15.25 0.29 0.06
N ILE A 120 14.90 -0.99 -0.06
CA ILE A 120 14.25 -1.75 1.02
C ILE A 120 15.14 -1.78 2.26
N GLN A 121 16.41 -2.13 2.08
CA GLN A 121 17.37 -2.20 3.18
C GLN A 121 17.50 -0.83 3.90
N ASN A 122 17.77 0.23 3.14
CA ASN A 122 17.93 1.57 3.71
C ASN A 122 16.66 2.03 4.44
N TYR A 123 15.48 1.78 3.86
CA TYR A 123 14.21 2.15 4.44
C TYR A 123 13.94 1.41 5.76
N GLN A 124 14.16 0.09 5.80
CA GLN A 124 14.00 -0.74 7.01
C GLN A 124 14.98 -0.35 8.12
N GLU A 125 16.19 0.05 7.76
CA GLU A 125 17.20 0.59 8.68
C GLU A 125 16.92 2.04 9.11
N LYS A 126 15.77 2.62 8.70
CA LYS A 126 15.38 4.02 8.96
C LYS A 126 16.41 5.04 8.49
N LYS A 127 17.18 4.70 7.46
CA LYS A 127 18.10 5.62 6.80
C LYS A 127 17.35 6.42 5.75
N TYR A 128 17.80 7.65 5.52
CA TYR A 128 17.32 8.42 4.39
C TYR A 128 17.61 7.67 3.09
N THR A 129 16.60 7.48 2.27
CA THR A 129 16.73 6.94 0.92
C THR A 129 15.81 7.71 -0.02
N LYS A 130 16.29 7.99 -1.23
CA LYS A 130 15.42 8.43 -2.32
C LYS A 130 14.46 7.30 -2.69
N GLY A 131 13.33 7.68 -3.27
CA GLY A 131 12.45 6.74 -3.94
C GLY A 131 13.06 6.22 -5.25
N LEU A 132 12.27 5.49 -6.03
CA LEU A 132 12.70 4.91 -7.30
C LEU A 132 11.78 5.36 -8.42
N TYR A 133 12.35 5.64 -9.59
CA TYR A 133 11.61 5.83 -10.82
C TYR A 133 11.98 4.71 -11.79
N ILE A 134 11.13 3.70 -11.87
CA ILE A 134 11.34 2.49 -12.68
C ILE A 134 10.66 2.71 -14.02
N TYR A 135 11.44 2.84 -15.09
CA TYR A 135 10.90 3.07 -16.44
C TYR A 135 11.35 2.03 -17.45
N GLY A 136 10.60 1.87 -18.54
CA GLY A 136 10.89 0.88 -19.58
C GLY A 136 9.67 0.58 -20.43
N SER A 137 9.82 -0.27 -21.44
CA SER A 137 8.74 -0.60 -22.40
C SER A 137 7.54 -1.31 -21.75
N TYR A 138 6.43 -1.43 -22.49
CA TYR A 138 5.25 -2.14 -22.03
C TYR A 138 5.53 -3.63 -21.75
N GLY A 139 4.92 -4.17 -20.69
CA GLY A 139 4.96 -5.60 -20.38
C GLY A 139 6.30 -6.15 -19.89
N VAL A 140 7.30 -5.31 -19.63
CA VAL A 140 8.63 -5.72 -19.12
C VAL A 140 8.63 -6.04 -17.62
N GLY A 141 7.54 -5.77 -16.89
CA GLY A 141 7.37 -6.12 -15.48
C GLY A 141 7.61 -5.02 -14.45
N LYS A 142 7.51 -3.73 -14.82
CA LYS A 142 7.71 -2.59 -13.91
C LYS A 142 6.77 -2.62 -12.70
N THR A 143 5.45 -2.68 -12.95
CA THR A 143 4.41 -2.80 -11.91
C THR A 143 4.65 -4.01 -11.02
N TYR A 144 5.04 -5.15 -11.60
CA TYR A 144 5.34 -6.37 -10.85
C TYR A 144 6.50 -6.18 -9.87
N ILE A 145 7.58 -5.52 -10.28
CA ILE A 145 8.71 -5.21 -9.40
C ILE A 145 8.32 -4.21 -8.31
N ALA A 146 7.58 -3.15 -8.65
CA ALA A 146 7.08 -2.19 -7.67
C ALA A 146 6.15 -2.86 -6.65
N MET A 147 5.34 -3.82 -7.09
CA MET A 147 4.46 -4.62 -6.23
C MET A 147 5.25 -5.44 -5.20
N HIS A 148 6.31 -6.11 -5.64
CA HIS A 148 7.16 -6.89 -4.73
C HIS A 148 7.81 -6.01 -3.67
N LEU A 149 8.32 -4.85 -4.08
CA LEU A 149 8.84 -3.85 -3.14
C LEU A 149 7.75 -3.45 -2.14
N ALA A 150 6.56 -3.10 -2.62
CA ALA A 150 5.44 -2.68 -1.77
C ALA A 150 5.05 -3.76 -0.76
N GLN A 151 4.95 -5.02 -1.19
CA GLN A 151 4.65 -6.17 -0.32
C GLN A 151 5.72 -6.41 0.74
N ILE A 152 7.00 -6.22 0.42
CA ILE A 152 8.07 -6.39 1.40
C ILE A 152 8.01 -5.29 2.46
N ILE A 153 7.80 -4.04 2.05
CA ILE A 153 7.68 -2.91 2.98
C ILE A 153 6.40 -2.98 3.82
N SER A 154 5.30 -3.46 3.23
CA SER A 154 4.01 -3.54 3.90
C SER A 154 3.94 -4.54 5.04
N LYS A 155 4.97 -5.39 5.21
CA LYS A 155 5.13 -6.22 6.41
C LYS A 155 5.28 -5.40 7.69
N THR A 156 5.79 -4.16 7.59
CA THR A 156 6.08 -3.33 8.77
C THR A 156 5.52 -1.91 8.70
N GLU A 157 5.17 -1.42 7.51
CA GLU A 157 4.83 -0.01 7.31
C GLU A 157 3.70 0.17 6.28
N LYS A 158 2.89 1.23 6.40
CA LYS A 158 1.83 1.47 5.42
C LYS A 158 2.38 1.86 4.05
N VAL A 159 1.91 1.17 3.02
CA VAL A 159 2.20 1.44 1.61
C VAL A 159 0.88 1.72 0.89
N LEU A 160 0.80 2.88 0.25
CA LEU A 160 -0.33 3.22 -0.63
C LEU A 160 0.09 2.97 -2.08
N PHE A 161 -0.58 2.04 -2.74
CA PHE A 161 -0.30 1.66 -4.13
C PHE A 161 -1.42 2.14 -5.04
N VAL A 162 -1.13 3.14 -5.88
CA VAL A 162 -2.14 3.88 -6.64
C VAL A 162 -1.94 3.68 -8.14
N PHE A 163 -2.99 3.25 -8.84
CA PHE A 163 -3.01 3.29 -10.29
C PHE A 163 -3.19 4.74 -10.75
N PHE A 164 -2.12 5.32 -11.27
CA PHE A 164 -2.03 6.75 -11.54
C PHE A 164 -3.05 7.27 -12.56
N PRO A 165 -3.33 6.57 -13.70
CA PRO A 165 -4.29 7.05 -14.69
C PRO A 165 -5.68 7.33 -14.12
N ASP A 166 -6.18 6.47 -13.22
CA ASP A 166 -7.50 6.64 -12.63
C ASP A 166 -7.51 7.61 -11.45
N LEU A 167 -6.40 7.77 -10.73
CA LEU A 167 -6.23 8.91 -9.83
C LEU A 167 -6.40 10.24 -10.61
N VAL A 168 -5.73 10.38 -11.76
CA VAL A 168 -5.86 11.58 -12.61
C VAL A 168 -7.30 11.76 -13.08
N ARG A 169 -7.97 10.68 -13.52
CA ARG A 169 -9.38 10.72 -13.94
C ARG A 169 -10.28 11.20 -12.79
N ASN A 170 -10.13 10.64 -11.61
CA ASN A 170 -10.90 10.99 -10.43
C ASN A 170 -10.71 12.47 -10.07
N LEU A 171 -9.46 12.92 -9.95
CA LEU A 171 -9.13 14.32 -9.62
C LEU A 171 -9.64 15.34 -10.66
N LYS A 172 -9.75 14.95 -11.93
CA LYS A 172 -10.37 15.81 -12.96
C LYS A 172 -11.87 15.97 -12.75
N THR A 173 -12.55 14.92 -12.33
CA THR A 173 -14.02 14.89 -12.21
C THR A 173 -14.53 15.48 -10.90
N SER A 174 -13.76 15.40 -9.81
CA SER A 174 -14.20 15.76 -8.45
C SER A 174 -13.67 17.13 -7.98
N PHE A 175 -13.32 18.02 -8.90
CA PHE A 175 -12.77 19.34 -8.59
C PHE A 175 -13.72 20.12 -7.64
N GLN A 176 -13.20 20.52 -6.48
CA GLN A 176 -13.91 21.23 -5.38
C GLN A 176 -14.81 20.40 -4.46
N GLU A 177 -14.79 19.07 -4.55
CA GLU A 177 -15.48 18.23 -3.57
C GLU A 177 -14.62 18.02 -2.31
N SER A 178 -15.25 17.99 -1.13
CA SER A 178 -14.57 17.73 0.15
C SER A 178 -13.84 16.38 0.18
N ASN A 179 -14.34 15.40 -0.59
CA ASN A 179 -13.71 14.09 -0.75
C ASN A 179 -12.35 14.17 -1.48
N THR A 180 -12.18 15.13 -2.39
CA THR A 180 -10.93 15.33 -3.13
C THR A 180 -9.81 15.81 -2.22
N GLU A 181 -10.10 16.70 -1.27
CA GLU A 181 -9.11 17.16 -0.30
C GLU A 181 -8.67 16.03 0.64
N GLN A 182 -9.62 15.21 1.10
CA GLN A 182 -9.33 14.04 1.93
C GLN A 182 -8.48 13.01 1.19
N LEU A 183 -8.78 12.76 -0.09
CA LEU A 183 -7.99 11.90 -0.97
C LEU A 183 -6.55 12.42 -1.11
N ILE A 184 -6.37 13.71 -1.42
CA ILE A 184 -5.05 14.33 -1.53
C ILE A 184 -4.29 14.24 -0.19
N LEU A 185 -4.96 14.47 0.93
CA LEU A 185 -4.37 14.39 2.26
C LEU A 185 -3.89 12.95 2.57
N LYS A 186 -4.71 11.95 2.24
CA LYS A 186 -4.36 10.53 2.38
C LYS A 186 -3.09 10.18 1.59
N ILE A 187 -3.02 10.60 0.32
CA ILE A 187 -1.85 10.35 -0.54
C ILE A 187 -0.60 11.09 -0.03
N LYS A 188 -0.76 12.32 0.48
CA LYS A 188 0.33 13.09 1.10
C LYS A 188 0.95 12.34 2.28
N GLN A 189 0.12 11.80 3.17
CA GLN A 189 0.53 11.25 4.46
C GLN A 189 0.92 9.77 4.44
N ALA A 190 0.69 9.05 3.36
CA ALA A 190 1.10 7.65 3.24
C ALA A 190 2.62 7.50 3.48
N PRO A 191 3.08 6.63 4.39
CA PRO A 191 4.51 6.46 4.68
C PRO A 191 5.33 6.13 3.42
N VAL A 192 4.87 5.15 2.63
CA VAL A 192 5.38 4.88 1.28
C VAL A 192 4.25 5.03 0.27
N LEU A 193 4.53 5.70 -0.85
CA LEU A 193 3.59 5.88 -1.96
C LEU A 193 4.16 5.23 -3.22
N VAL A 194 3.36 4.41 -3.89
CA VAL A 194 3.64 3.91 -5.23
C VAL A 194 2.64 4.53 -6.20
N LEU A 195 3.14 5.20 -7.24
CA LEU A 195 2.36 5.72 -8.36
C LEU A 195 2.67 4.86 -9.59
N ASP A 196 1.78 3.92 -9.89
CA ASP A 196 1.94 2.98 -11.00
C ASP A 196 1.40 3.56 -12.32
N ASP A 197 2.08 3.28 -13.42
CA ASP A 197 1.79 3.76 -14.77
C ASP A 197 1.71 5.30 -14.84
N PHE A 198 2.69 5.96 -14.22
CA PHE A 198 2.82 7.39 -14.20
C PHE A 198 3.10 7.95 -15.61
N GLY A 199 2.34 8.96 -16.00
CA GLY A 199 2.50 9.68 -17.27
C GLY A 199 1.91 11.09 -17.18
N VAL A 200 2.43 12.03 -17.96
CA VAL A 200 2.07 13.46 -17.83
C VAL A 200 1.16 13.99 -18.94
N SER A 201 0.99 13.21 -20.01
CA SER A 201 0.21 13.60 -21.21
C SER A 201 -1.23 13.99 -20.93
N SER A 202 -1.85 13.45 -19.87
CA SER A 202 -3.25 13.68 -19.54
C SER A 202 -3.46 14.65 -18.38
N LEU A 203 -2.42 15.28 -17.82
CA LEU A 203 -2.58 16.16 -16.66
C LEU A 203 -3.24 17.50 -17.03
N THR A 204 -4.29 17.88 -16.29
CA THR A 204 -4.81 19.25 -16.30
C THR A 204 -3.96 20.14 -15.40
N PRO A 205 -4.01 21.48 -15.55
CA PRO A 205 -3.31 22.40 -14.65
C PRO A 205 -3.63 22.15 -13.17
N PHE A 206 -4.90 21.93 -12.82
CA PHE A 206 -5.29 21.58 -11.46
C PHE A 206 -4.59 20.30 -10.95
N VAL A 207 -4.67 19.20 -11.69
CA VAL A 207 -4.06 17.94 -11.25
C VAL A 207 -2.54 18.09 -11.14
N ARG A 208 -1.91 18.79 -12.09
CA ARG A 208 -0.46 19.01 -12.10
C ARG A 208 0.00 19.90 -10.95
N ASP A 209 -0.59 21.08 -10.81
CA ASP A 209 -0.05 22.17 -10.00
C ASP A 209 -0.64 22.21 -8.59
N ASP A 210 -1.92 21.91 -8.45
CA ASP A 210 -2.61 22.01 -7.16
C ASP A 210 -2.62 20.66 -6.42
N ALA A 211 -2.72 19.55 -7.15
CA ALA A 211 -2.69 18.22 -6.55
C ALA A 211 -1.26 17.63 -6.49
N LEU A 212 -0.64 17.32 -7.63
CA LEU A 212 0.63 16.58 -7.67
C LEU A 212 1.80 17.36 -7.10
N VAL A 213 1.97 18.63 -7.48
CA VAL A 213 3.02 19.48 -6.88
C VAL A 213 2.83 19.60 -5.37
N ALA A 214 1.60 19.74 -4.88
CA ALA A 214 1.34 19.79 -3.43
C ALA A 214 1.61 18.46 -2.73
N ILE A 215 1.25 17.32 -3.35
CA ILE A 215 1.55 15.98 -2.84
C ILE A 215 3.06 15.79 -2.71
N LEU A 216 3.80 16.01 -3.79
CA LEU A 216 5.25 15.81 -3.82
C LEU A 216 5.96 16.80 -2.89
N GLN A 217 5.52 18.06 -2.83
CA GLN A 217 6.09 19.05 -1.92
C GLN A 217 5.99 18.62 -0.45
N TYR A 218 4.82 18.14 -0.02
CA TYR A 218 4.64 17.65 1.34
C TYR A 218 5.58 16.47 1.63
N ARG A 219 5.62 15.51 0.71
CA ARG A 219 6.42 14.29 0.86
C ARG A 219 7.93 14.59 0.88
N MET A 220 8.40 15.56 0.10
CA MET A 220 9.78 16.05 0.18
C MET A 220 10.09 16.63 1.56
N THR A 221 9.23 17.52 2.07
CA THR A 221 9.43 18.15 3.38
C THR A 221 9.43 17.12 4.52
N MET A 222 8.60 16.08 4.40
CA MET A 222 8.46 15.02 5.41
C MET A 222 9.39 13.82 5.15
N ASN A 223 10.26 13.87 4.14
CA ASN A 223 11.12 12.77 3.71
C ASN A 223 10.38 11.43 3.49
N LEU A 224 9.17 11.49 2.92
CA LEU A 224 8.37 10.30 2.61
C LEU A 224 8.66 9.83 1.17
N PRO A 225 9.19 8.60 0.97
CA PRO A 225 9.61 8.13 -0.35
C PRO A 225 8.44 7.92 -1.31
N VAL A 226 8.71 8.07 -2.60
CA VAL A 226 7.76 7.79 -3.68
C VAL A 226 8.40 6.86 -4.70
N ILE A 227 7.72 5.76 -5.01
CA ILE A 227 8.09 4.86 -6.10
C ILE A 227 7.18 5.18 -7.29
N PHE A 228 7.77 5.30 -8.48
CA PHE A 228 7.05 5.48 -9.72
C PHE A 228 7.34 4.31 -10.66
N THR A 229 6.34 3.89 -11.42
CA THR A 229 6.57 3.14 -12.65
C THR A 229 6.12 3.98 -13.84
N SER A 230 6.83 3.91 -14.97
CA SER A 230 6.44 4.65 -16.17
C SER A 230 6.89 3.98 -17.47
N ASN A 231 6.21 4.29 -18.58
CA ASN A 231 6.66 3.92 -19.91
C ASN A 231 7.66 4.95 -20.50
N SER A 232 7.78 6.12 -19.86
CA SER A 232 8.66 7.21 -20.28
C SER A 232 9.79 7.40 -19.26
N SER A 233 10.97 7.80 -19.71
CA SER A 233 12.05 8.31 -18.86
C SER A 233 11.70 9.68 -18.28
N LEU A 234 12.39 10.10 -17.22
CA LEU A 234 12.28 11.47 -16.70
C LEU A 234 12.64 12.52 -17.75
N SER A 235 13.54 12.19 -18.68
CA SER A 235 13.91 13.09 -19.78
C SER A 235 12.75 13.31 -20.77
N GLU A 236 11.96 12.27 -21.05
CA GLU A 236 10.78 12.33 -21.91
C GLU A 236 9.63 13.04 -21.20
N ILE A 237 9.39 12.72 -19.92
CA ILE A 237 8.43 13.44 -19.06
C ILE A 237 8.73 14.94 -19.03
N ARG A 238 10.02 15.33 -18.92
CA ARG A 238 10.40 16.74 -18.97
C ARG A 238 10.01 17.39 -20.30
N LYS A 239 10.24 16.71 -21.42
CA LYS A 239 9.89 17.23 -22.75
C LYS A 239 8.38 17.42 -22.88
N GLU A 240 7.59 16.46 -22.41
CA GLU A 240 6.12 16.56 -22.40
C GLU A 240 5.61 17.71 -21.51
N LEU A 241 6.21 17.90 -20.32
CA LEU A 241 5.83 18.98 -19.40
C LEU A 241 6.27 20.38 -19.86
N VAL A 242 7.38 20.48 -20.58
CA VAL A 242 8.08 21.76 -20.87
C VAL A 242 7.94 22.19 -22.33
N ALA A 243 7.20 21.44 -23.16
CA ALA A 243 6.94 21.78 -24.56
C ALA A 243 6.39 23.20 -24.79
N SER A 244 5.86 23.86 -23.75
CA SER A 244 5.28 25.21 -23.77
C SER A 244 6.05 26.29 -22.97
N ALA A 245 7.32 26.07 -22.60
CA ALA A 245 8.09 26.99 -21.74
C ALA A 245 7.43 27.27 -20.36
N ASP A 246 6.64 26.31 -19.88
CA ASP A 246 5.87 26.42 -18.65
C ASP A 246 6.76 26.27 -17.40
N ILE A 247 6.83 27.33 -16.59
CA ILE A 247 7.52 27.34 -15.29
C ILE A 247 6.94 26.26 -14.37
N ALA A 248 5.63 26.00 -14.45
CA ALA A 248 4.95 25.01 -13.62
C ALA A 248 5.33 23.57 -14.01
N GLY A 249 5.48 23.27 -15.30
CA GLY A 249 5.99 21.97 -15.77
C GLY A 249 7.39 21.66 -15.22
N ASN A 250 8.28 22.67 -15.22
CA ASN A 250 9.63 22.52 -14.63
C ASN A 250 9.59 22.28 -13.12
N ARG A 251 8.62 22.87 -12.40
CA ARG A 251 8.44 22.67 -10.96
C ARG A 251 8.06 21.24 -10.61
N LEU A 252 7.19 20.60 -11.39
CA LEU A 252 6.84 19.19 -11.19
C LEU A 252 8.04 18.29 -11.49
N TYR A 253 8.68 18.48 -12.66
CA TYR A 253 9.85 17.68 -13.06
C TYR A 253 10.98 17.73 -12.02
N THR A 254 11.31 18.93 -11.54
CA THR A 254 12.43 19.11 -10.59
C THR A 254 12.18 18.36 -9.27
N ARG A 255 10.94 18.42 -8.75
CA ARG A 255 10.56 17.68 -7.55
C ARG A 255 10.69 16.17 -7.72
N ILE A 256 10.16 15.63 -8.82
CA ILE A 256 10.27 14.19 -9.11
C ILE A 256 11.75 13.80 -9.16
N LYS A 257 12.56 14.53 -9.93
CA LYS A 257 14.00 14.25 -10.09
C LYS A 257 14.78 14.28 -8.77
N GLU A 258 14.44 15.19 -7.86
CA GLU A 258 15.13 15.29 -6.56
C GLU A 258 14.75 14.14 -5.63
N MET A 259 13.50 13.65 -5.71
CA MET A 259 12.96 12.61 -4.83
C MET A 259 13.39 11.19 -5.19
N VAL A 260 13.83 10.92 -6.42
CA VAL A 260 13.98 9.55 -6.93
C VAL A 260 15.33 9.28 -7.56
N ASP A 261 15.75 8.02 -7.47
CA ASP A 261 16.76 7.44 -8.36
C ASP A 261 16.06 6.83 -9.58
N GLU A 262 16.43 7.28 -10.77
CA GLU A 262 15.92 6.75 -12.04
C GLU A 262 16.64 5.44 -12.41
N VAL A 263 15.88 4.42 -12.81
CA VAL A 263 16.40 3.13 -13.25
C VAL A 263 15.59 2.57 -14.42
N LYS A 264 16.30 2.22 -15.51
CA LYS A 264 15.71 1.58 -16.68
C LYS A 264 15.55 0.07 -16.44
N LEU A 265 14.39 -0.46 -16.78
CA LEU A 265 14.11 -1.88 -16.93
C LEU A 265 13.97 -2.21 -18.41
N ASP A 266 15.00 -2.84 -18.96
CA ASP A 266 15.12 -3.17 -20.38
C ASP A 266 15.15 -4.68 -20.56
N ASP A 267 13.97 -5.29 -20.57
CA ASP A 267 13.77 -6.74 -20.67
C ASP A 267 12.74 -7.04 -21.77
N LYS A 268 12.56 -8.31 -22.12
CA LYS A 268 11.51 -8.74 -23.05
C LYS A 268 10.12 -8.40 -22.50
N ASN A 269 9.14 -8.28 -23.41
CA ASN A 269 7.75 -8.14 -23.03
C ASN A 269 7.17 -9.52 -22.63
N TYR A 270 6.80 -9.68 -21.37
CA TYR A 270 6.27 -10.95 -20.82
C TYR A 270 4.76 -11.13 -21.06
N ARG A 271 4.08 -10.12 -21.59
CA ARG A 271 2.65 -10.21 -21.97
C ARG A 271 2.47 -10.75 -23.39
N LEU A 272 3.50 -10.66 -24.23
CA LEU A 272 3.52 -11.25 -25.56
C LEU A 272 4.09 -12.66 -25.43
N ARG A 273 3.20 -13.66 -25.34
CA ARG A 273 3.57 -15.08 -25.46
C ARG A 273 3.70 -15.46 -26.93
#